data_AF-A0A0K1PQ18-F1
#
_entry.id   AF-A0A0K1PQ18-F1
#
_cell.length_a   1.000
_cell.length_b   1.000
_cell.length_c   1.000
_cell.angle_alpha   90.00
_cell.angle_beta   90.00
_cell.angle_gamma   90.00
#
_symmetry.space_group_name_H-M   'P 1'
#
loop_
_entity.id
_entity.type
_entity.pdbx_description
1 polymer ?
#
loop_
_entity_poly.entity_id
_entity_poly.type
_entity_poly.pdbx_seq_one_letter_code
_entity_poly.pdbx_strand_id
1 'polypeptide(L)'
;MIFSVLVRYATLFTVAMAIFSASFAVFSFRRRTNAAIYLDLSDRLQKLYRAVPTTSRAAYLVGKEPGGVPSEIAAVEVLDFLHLMHSAFTLHATGYFSGRLWVAFRTEAERGLRLPVVQASWPLLREEFQSSPGFVNHVERALVRSVTRSVFDGRQSPPSLAGDGWPASGVTARLATDAASY
;
A
#
# COMPACT_ATOMS: atom_id res chain seq x y z
N MET A 1 2.19 -63.66 -13.89
CA MET A 1 3.05 -62.81 -13.03
C MET A 1 3.38 -61.45 -13.68
N ILE A 2 3.70 -61.37 -14.99
CA ILE A 2 4.03 -60.10 -15.67
C ILE A 2 2.82 -59.14 -15.76
N PHE A 3 1.63 -59.66 -16.07
CA PHE A 3 0.42 -58.85 -16.22
C PHE A 3 0.03 -58.08 -14.94
N SER A 4 0.11 -58.73 -13.78
CA SER A 4 -0.22 -58.09 -12.49
C SER A 4 0.76 -56.99 -12.11
N VAL A 5 2.05 -57.19 -12.43
CA VAL A 5 3.08 -56.16 -12.27
C VAL A 5 2.79 -54.97 -13.18
N LEU A 6 2.41 -55.22 -14.43
CA LEU A 6 2.11 -54.18 -15.41
C LEU A 6 0.88 -53.33 -15.01
N VAL A 7 -0.19 -53.98 -14.55
CA VAL A 7 -1.38 -53.29 -14.03
C VAL A 7 -1.02 -52.43 -12.82
N ARG A 8 -0.20 -52.95 -11.89
CA ARG A 8 0.22 -52.20 -10.70
C ARG A 8 1.02 -50.94 -11.05
N TYR A 9 1.93 -51.03 -12.02
CA TYR A 9 2.67 -49.86 -12.52
C TYR A 9 1.76 -48.87 -13.24
N ALA A 10 0.82 -49.34 -14.05
CA ALA A 10 -0.15 -48.48 -14.72
C ALA A 10 -1.00 -47.68 -13.73
N THR A 11 -1.50 -48.32 -12.65
CA THR A 11 -2.26 -47.62 -11.60
C THR A 11 -1.41 -46.60 -10.85
N LEU A 12 -0.15 -46.91 -10.53
CA LEU A 12 0.74 -45.93 -9.91
C LEU A 12 0.99 -44.72 -10.82
N PHE A 13 1.17 -44.97 -12.11
CA PHE A 13 1.36 -43.92 -13.09
C PHE A 13 0.13 -43.01 -13.21
N THR A 14 -1.09 -43.57 -13.26
CA THR A 14 -2.30 -42.75 -13.34
C THR A 14 -2.52 -41.91 -12.09
N VAL A 15 -2.26 -42.47 -10.90
CA VAL A 15 -2.33 -41.71 -9.63
C VAL A 15 -1.29 -40.59 -9.62
N ALA A 16 -0.05 -40.87 -10.01
CA ALA A 16 1.00 -39.86 -10.09
C ALA A 16 0.64 -38.74 -11.08
N MET A 17 0.09 -39.10 -12.24
CA MET A 17 -0.35 -38.15 -13.26
C MET A 17 -1.52 -37.29 -12.79
N ALA A 18 -2.46 -37.88 -12.02
CA ALA A 18 -3.57 -37.14 -11.44
C ALA A 18 -3.09 -36.10 -10.41
N ILE A 19 -2.17 -36.48 -9.53
CA ILE A 19 -1.57 -35.56 -8.55
C ILE A 19 -0.81 -34.44 -9.27
N PHE A 20 -0.02 -34.79 -10.29
CA PHE A 20 0.72 -33.80 -11.09
C PHE A 20 -0.22 -32.82 -11.78
N SER A 21 -1.28 -33.31 -12.43
CA SER A 21 -2.27 -32.49 -13.12
C SER A 21 -3.00 -31.55 -12.16
N ALA A 22 -3.45 -32.05 -11.01
CA ALA A 22 -4.09 -31.25 -9.98
C ALA A 22 -3.15 -30.15 -9.45
N SER A 23 -1.89 -30.50 -9.17
CA SER A 23 -0.87 -29.56 -8.69
C SER A 23 -0.59 -28.46 -9.71
N PHE A 24 -0.46 -28.84 -10.99
CA PHE A 24 -0.23 -27.90 -12.08
C PHE A 24 -1.43 -26.96 -12.31
N ALA A 25 -2.66 -27.49 -12.18
CA ALA A 25 -3.88 -26.70 -12.27
C ALA A 25 -3.95 -25.65 -11.15
N VAL A 26 -3.68 -26.03 -9.91
CA VAL A 26 -3.64 -25.10 -8.76
C VAL A 26 -2.57 -24.02 -8.96
N PHE A 27 -1.37 -24.41 -9.40
CA PHE A 27 -0.28 -23.48 -9.66
C PHE A 27 -0.64 -22.46 -10.74
N SER A 28 -1.19 -22.94 -11.86
CA SER A 28 -1.60 -22.10 -12.98
C SER A 28 -2.75 -21.17 -12.61
N PHE A 29 -3.74 -21.68 -11.86
CA PHE A 29 -4.86 -20.90 -11.36
C PHE A 29 -4.38 -19.76 -10.46
N ARG A 30 -3.55 -20.06 -9.44
CA ARG A 30 -2.98 -19.05 -8.55
C ARG A 30 -2.21 -17.97 -9.33
N ARG A 31 -1.47 -18.34 -10.37
CA ARG A 31 -0.72 -17.37 -11.19
C ARG A 31 -1.65 -16.46 -11.99
N ARG A 32 -2.72 -17.00 -12.59
CA ARG A 32 -3.73 -16.22 -13.33
C ARG A 32 -4.50 -15.28 -12.42
N THR A 33 -4.96 -15.76 -11.27
CA THR A 33 -5.69 -14.95 -10.28
C THR A 33 -4.84 -13.79 -9.76
N ASN A 34 -3.58 -14.05 -9.42
CA ASN A 34 -2.64 -13.01 -9.00
C ASN A 34 -2.45 -11.92 -10.07
N ALA A 35 -2.29 -12.31 -11.34
CA ALA A 35 -2.14 -11.37 -12.43
C ALA A 35 -3.41 -10.54 -12.65
N ALA A 36 -4.59 -11.16 -12.61
CA ALA A 36 -5.88 -10.47 -12.73
C ALA A 36 -6.10 -9.45 -11.61
N ILE A 37 -5.83 -9.83 -10.35
CA ILE A 37 -5.92 -8.92 -9.20
C ILE A 37 -4.98 -7.72 -9.37
N TYR A 38 -3.73 -7.98 -9.78
CA TYR A 38 -2.76 -6.91 -9.99
C TYR A 38 -3.20 -5.93 -11.09
N LEU A 39 -3.73 -6.45 -12.20
CA LEU A 39 -4.21 -5.63 -13.30
C LEU A 39 -5.42 -4.78 -12.88
N ASP A 40 -6.41 -5.36 -12.18
CA ASP A 40 -7.58 -4.62 -11.71
C ASP A 40 -7.18 -3.52 -10.71
N LEU A 41 -6.32 -3.83 -9.73
CA LEU A 41 -5.82 -2.85 -8.78
C LEU A 41 -5.02 -1.72 -9.48
N SER A 42 -4.19 -2.08 -10.45
CA SER A 42 -3.39 -1.10 -11.20
C SER A 42 -4.26 -0.21 -12.09
N ASP A 43 -5.29 -0.77 -12.73
CA ASP A 43 -6.23 -0.02 -13.57
C ASP A 43 -7.05 0.96 -12.72
N ARG A 44 -7.57 0.52 -11.56
CA ARG A 44 -8.24 1.40 -10.59
C ARG A 44 -7.32 2.52 -10.12
N LEU A 45 -6.07 2.20 -9.81
CA LEU A 45 -5.08 3.18 -9.38
C LEU A 45 -4.80 4.21 -10.50
N GLN A 46 -4.65 3.76 -11.75
CA GLN A 46 -4.47 4.65 -12.89
C GLN A 46 -5.71 5.52 -13.16
N LYS A 47 -6.91 4.98 -12.99
CA LYS A 47 -8.17 5.74 -13.10
C LYS A 47 -8.23 6.83 -12.04
N LEU A 48 -7.88 6.53 -10.79
CA LEU A 48 -7.79 7.53 -9.73
C LEU A 48 -6.75 8.62 -10.08
N TYR A 49 -5.56 8.24 -10.55
CA TYR A 49 -4.55 9.21 -10.96
C TYR A 49 -4.93 10.06 -12.18
N ARG A 50 -5.86 9.59 -13.02
CA ARG A 50 -6.41 10.34 -14.16
C ARG A 50 -7.61 11.19 -13.78
N ALA A 51 -8.36 10.79 -12.77
CA ALA A 51 -9.50 11.53 -12.24
C ALA A 51 -9.04 12.84 -11.58
N VAL A 52 -7.88 12.82 -10.91
CA VAL A 52 -7.26 14.04 -10.36
C VAL A 52 -6.97 15.03 -11.49
N PRO A 53 -7.59 16.23 -11.50
CA PRO A 53 -7.39 17.23 -12.54
C PRO A 53 -5.91 17.56 -12.75
N THR A 54 -5.44 17.64 -13.99
CA THR A 54 -4.03 17.92 -14.32
C THR A 54 -3.54 19.25 -13.72
N THR A 55 -4.45 20.20 -13.53
CA THR A 55 -4.22 21.50 -12.89
C THR A 55 -3.98 21.39 -11.38
N SER A 56 -4.73 20.53 -10.68
CA SER A 56 -4.50 20.27 -9.26
C SER A 56 -3.24 19.42 -9.05
N ARG A 57 -2.97 18.45 -9.94
CA ARG A 57 -1.73 17.66 -9.93
C ARG A 57 -0.48 18.52 -10.09
N ALA A 58 -0.50 19.52 -10.97
CA ALA A 58 0.59 20.47 -11.10
C ALA A 58 0.73 21.40 -9.88
N ALA A 59 -0.39 21.88 -9.32
CA ALA A 59 -0.38 22.69 -8.10
C ALA A 59 0.20 21.93 -6.90
N TYR A 60 -0.20 20.66 -6.70
CA TYR A 60 0.31 19.80 -5.64
C TYR A 60 1.77 19.35 -5.83
N LEU A 61 2.24 19.22 -7.09
CA LEU A 61 3.65 18.91 -7.39
C LEU A 61 4.58 20.11 -7.25
N VAL A 62 4.06 21.33 -7.46
CA VAL A 62 4.85 22.57 -7.41
C VAL A 62 4.94 23.12 -5.97
N GLY A 63 4.24 22.54 -5.00
CA GLY A 63 4.27 23.01 -3.61
C GLY A 63 3.72 24.43 -3.46
N LYS A 64 2.99 24.94 -4.46
CA LYS A 64 2.19 26.15 -4.31
C LYS A 64 0.99 25.77 -3.46
N GLU A 65 1.07 26.14 -2.19
CA GLU A 65 -0.05 26.13 -1.27
C GLU A 65 -1.31 26.62 -1.98
N PRO A 66 -2.43 26.01 -1.64
CA PRO A 66 -3.42 26.80 -0.98
C PRO A 66 -3.46 26.31 0.46
N GLY A 67 -3.25 27.20 1.42
CA GLY A 67 -3.69 27.02 2.81
C GLY A 67 -5.22 26.96 2.91
N GLY A 68 -5.88 26.33 1.93
CA GLY A 68 -7.30 26.10 1.84
C GLY A 68 -7.55 24.61 1.95
N VAL A 69 -8.53 24.28 2.78
CA VAL A 69 -9.15 22.96 2.91
C VAL A 69 -9.17 22.25 1.54
N PRO A 70 -8.74 20.97 1.45
CA PRO A 70 -8.88 20.22 0.21
C PRO A 70 -10.32 20.39 -0.26
N SER A 71 -10.53 20.77 -1.53
CA SER A 71 -11.89 20.83 -2.05
C SER A 71 -12.58 19.48 -1.74
N GLU A 72 -13.88 19.50 -1.46
CA GLU A 72 -14.63 18.29 -1.11
C GLU A 72 -14.39 17.15 -2.11
N ILE A 73 -14.19 17.51 -3.39
CA ILE A 73 -13.79 16.63 -4.48
C ILE A 73 -12.42 15.96 -4.23
N ALA A 74 -11.41 16.71 -3.78
CA ALA A 74 -10.10 16.18 -3.45
C ALA A 74 -10.12 15.26 -2.21
N ALA A 75 -10.99 15.52 -1.23
CA ALA A 75 -11.14 14.65 -0.07
C ALA A 75 -11.74 13.29 -0.45
N VAL A 76 -12.76 13.27 -1.31
CA VAL A 76 -13.38 12.03 -1.83
C VAL A 76 -12.37 11.21 -2.64
N GLU A 77 -11.60 11.85 -3.53
CA GLU A 77 -10.57 11.16 -4.32
C GLU A 77 -9.46 10.55 -3.46
N VAL A 78 -9.06 11.26 -2.39
CA VAL A 78 -8.07 10.73 -1.43
C VAL A 78 -8.65 9.57 -0.63
N LEU A 79 -9.93 9.64 -0.22
CA LEU A 79 -10.60 8.54 0.46
C LEU A 79 -10.70 7.30 -0.43
N ASP A 80 -11.07 7.46 -1.71
CA ASP A 80 -11.11 6.34 -2.67
C ASP A 80 -9.72 5.71 -2.89
N PHE A 81 -8.69 6.54 -2.96
CA PHE A 81 -7.30 6.07 -3.01
C PHE A 81 -6.91 5.26 -1.76
N LEU A 82 -7.27 5.74 -0.56
CA LEU A 82 -7.01 5.04 0.70
C LEU A 82 -7.80 3.74 0.80
N HIS A 83 -9.05 3.70 0.31
CA HIS A 83 -9.85 2.47 0.22
C HIS A 83 -9.25 1.45 -0.74
N LEU A 84 -8.74 1.88 -1.90
CA LEU A 84 -8.04 1.00 -2.82
C LEU A 84 -6.78 0.40 -2.17
N MET A 85 -6.03 1.24 -1.46
CA MET A 85 -4.85 0.82 -0.70
C MET A 85 -5.18 -0.16 0.43
N HIS A 86 -6.26 0.10 1.18
CA HIS A 86 -6.75 -0.78 2.23
C HIS A 86 -7.20 -2.13 1.68
N SER A 87 -7.90 -2.13 0.54
CA SER A 87 -8.31 -3.35 -0.16
C SER A 87 -7.08 -4.16 -0.55
N ALA A 88 -6.09 -3.56 -1.22
CA ALA A 88 -4.86 -4.23 -1.62
C ALA A 88 -4.07 -4.77 -0.40
N PHE A 89 -4.02 -4.01 0.69
CA PHE A 89 -3.38 -4.44 1.94
C PHE A 89 -4.09 -5.67 2.54
N THR A 90 -5.41 -5.68 2.54
CA THR A 90 -6.23 -6.80 3.03
C THR A 90 -6.06 -8.04 2.16
N LEU A 91 -6.03 -7.89 0.83
CA LEU A 91 -5.75 -9.01 -0.10
C LEU A 91 -4.33 -9.58 0.09
N HIS A 92 -3.35 -8.73 0.42
CA HIS A 92 -2.00 -9.19 0.76
C HIS A 92 -1.98 -9.93 2.09
N ALA A 93 -2.62 -9.38 3.13
CA ALA A 93 -2.68 -10.00 4.46
C ALA A 93 -3.37 -11.37 4.44
N THR A 94 -4.36 -11.56 3.55
CA THR A 94 -5.09 -12.82 3.36
C THR A 94 -4.40 -13.80 2.39
N GLY A 95 -3.26 -13.43 1.80
CA GLY A 95 -2.45 -14.30 0.94
C GLY A 95 -2.97 -14.45 -0.51
N TYR A 96 -4.05 -13.75 -0.88
CA TYR A 96 -4.56 -13.73 -2.26
C TYR A 96 -3.72 -12.87 -3.20
N PHE A 97 -2.99 -11.90 -2.64
CA PHE A 97 -2.08 -11.04 -3.40
C PHE A 97 -0.64 -11.39 -3.09
N SER A 98 0.07 -11.94 -4.08
CA SER A 98 1.44 -12.40 -3.88
C SER A 98 2.37 -11.27 -3.39
N GLY A 99 3.29 -11.59 -2.47
CA GLY A 99 4.21 -10.61 -1.90
C GLY A 99 5.05 -9.85 -2.95
N ARG A 100 5.41 -10.49 -4.07
CA ARG A 100 6.14 -9.82 -5.17
C ARG A 100 5.29 -8.74 -5.86
N LEU A 101 4.03 -9.05 -6.15
CA LEU A 101 3.09 -8.09 -6.75
C LEU A 101 2.72 -6.99 -5.76
N TRP A 102 2.60 -7.33 -4.47
CA TRP A 102 2.43 -6.36 -3.40
C TRP A 102 3.57 -5.36 -3.34
N VAL A 103 4.83 -5.80 -3.44
CA VAL A 103 5.98 -4.88 -3.46
C VAL A 103 5.90 -3.92 -4.66
N ALA A 104 5.55 -4.41 -5.84
CA ALA A 104 5.40 -3.57 -7.03
C ALA A 104 4.26 -2.54 -6.85
N PHE A 105 3.07 -3.00 -6.45
CA PHE A 105 1.91 -2.14 -6.22
C PHE A 105 2.16 -1.11 -5.11
N ARG A 106 2.71 -1.55 -3.97
CA ARG A 106 3.07 -0.67 -2.85
C ARG A 106 4.04 0.41 -3.28
N THR A 107 5.05 0.09 -4.10
CA THR A 107 6.02 1.09 -4.56
C THR A 107 5.35 2.19 -5.37
N GLU A 108 4.38 1.84 -6.22
CA GLU A 108 3.62 2.81 -7.01
C GLU A 108 2.65 3.62 -6.13
N ALA A 109 1.97 2.97 -5.19
CA ALA A 109 1.02 3.65 -4.31
C ALA A 109 1.69 4.49 -3.22
N GLU A 110 2.91 4.13 -2.77
CA GLU A 110 3.72 4.98 -1.90
C GLU A 110 4.04 6.33 -2.56
N ARG A 111 4.02 6.43 -3.90
CA ARG A 111 4.13 7.73 -4.60
C ARG A 111 2.88 8.58 -4.42
N GLY A 112 1.69 7.95 -4.40
CA GLY A 112 0.43 8.62 -4.10
C GLY A 112 0.36 9.13 -2.66
N LEU A 113 0.82 8.32 -1.70
CA LEU A 113 0.90 8.71 -0.28
C LEU A 113 1.84 9.89 -0.02
N ARG A 114 2.80 10.14 -0.92
CA ARG A 114 3.72 11.28 -0.84
C ARG A 114 3.08 12.61 -1.26
N LEU A 115 1.89 12.58 -1.85
CA LEU A 115 1.23 13.80 -2.28
C LEU A 115 0.82 14.65 -1.07
N PRO A 116 1.07 15.97 -1.07
CA PRO A 116 0.75 16.84 0.06
C PRO A 116 -0.74 16.79 0.44
N VAL A 117 -1.63 16.63 -0.54
CA VAL A 117 -3.07 16.51 -0.32
C VAL A 117 -3.43 15.27 0.51
N VAL A 118 -2.71 14.16 0.32
CA VAL A 118 -2.93 12.93 1.09
C VAL A 118 -2.40 13.08 2.50
N GLN A 119 -1.24 13.74 2.67
CA GLN A 119 -0.68 14.03 3.98
C GLN A 119 -1.57 14.96 4.81
N ALA A 120 -2.13 16.00 4.19
CA ALA A 120 -3.02 16.95 4.84
C ALA A 120 -4.37 16.33 5.23
N SER A 121 -4.93 15.44 4.39
CA SER A 121 -6.21 14.79 4.65
C SER A 121 -6.12 13.57 5.57
N TRP A 122 -4.94 12.97 5.75
CA TRP A 122 -4.77 11.75 6.54
C TRP A 122 -5.30 11.83 7.98
N PRO A 123 -5.06 12.90 8.77
CA PRO A 123 -5.58 12.98 10.14
C PRO A 123 -7.11 12.90 10.21
N LEU A 124 -7.80 13.45 9.22
CA LEU A 124 -9.26 13.45 9.12
C LEU A 124 -9.79 12.08 8.69
N LEU A 125 -9.09 11.41 7.78
CA LEU A 125 -9.53 10.13 7.19
C LEU A 125 -9.09 8.91 8.00
N ARG A 126 -8.13 9.06 8.93
CA ARG A 126 -7.63 7.97 9.77
C ARG A 126 -8.74 7.28 10.56
N GLU A 127 -9.73 8.05 11.01
CA GLU A 127 -10.83 7.55 11.85
C GLU A 127 -11.62 6.44 11.15
N GLU A 128 -11.84 6.56 9.83
CA GLU A 128 -12.52 5.55 9.00
C GLU A 128 -11.78 4.20 9.01
N PHE A 129 -10.45 4.23 9.13
CA PHE A 129 -9.60 3.04 9.06
C PHE A 129 -9.21 2.47 10.44
N GLN A 130 -9.76 2.98 11.54
CA GLN A 130 -9.44 2.50 12.88
C GLN A 130 -9.75 1.02 13.10
N SER A 131 -10.74 0.48 12.36
CA SER A 131 -11.06 -0.95 12.34
C SER A 131 -9.93 -1.84 11.82
N SER A 132 -8.93 -1.26 11.13
CA SER A 132 -7.78 -1.96 10.56
C SER A 132 -6.44 -1.34 11.03
N PRO A 133 -6.02 -1.61 12.28
CA PRO A 133 -4.81 -1.00 12.86
C PRO A 133 -3.53 -1.37 12.08
N GLY A 134 -3.50 -2.55 11.45
CA GLY A 134 -2.40 -2.97 10.59
C GLY A 134 -2.21 -2.07 9.37
N PHE A 135 -3.31 -1.60 8.78
CA PHE A 135 -3.29 -0.66 7.67
C PHE A 135 -2.89 0.75 8.11
N VAL A 136 -3.45 1.25 9.21
CA VAL A 136 -3.08 2.56 9.79
C VAL A 136 -1.57 2.63 10.03
N ASN A 137 -1.00 1.62 10.69
CA ASN A 137 0.44 1.51 10.92
C ASN A 137 1.26 1.41 9.62
N HIS A 138 0.67 0.87 8.56
CA HIS A 138 1.33 0.81 7.25
C HIS A 138 1.43 2.20 6.62
N VAL A 139 0.32 2.94 6.62
CA VAL A 139 0.24 4.30 6.06
C VAL A 139 1.12 5.27 6.85
N GLU A 140 1.04 5.28 8.18
CA GLU A 140 1.88 6.15 9.02
C GLU A 140 3.38 5.92 8.77
N ARG A 141 3.82 4.67 8.68
CA ARG A 141 5.22 4.34 8.35
C ARG A 141 5.63 4.79 6.95
N ALA A 142 4.69 4.87 6.00
CA ALA A 142 4.95 5.38 4.66
C ALA A 142 5.05 6.90 4.66
N LEU A 143 4.18 7.58 5.42
CA LEU A 143 4.17 9.05 5.58
C LEU A 143 5.41 9.56 6.32
N VAL A 144 5.83 8.90 7.40
CA VAL A 144 7.08 9.25 8.12
C VAL A 144 8.28 9.14 7.16
N ARG A 145 8.36 8.06 6.39
CA ARG A 145 9.44 7.86 5.40
C ARG A 145 9.46 8.93 4.29
N SER A 146 8.32 9.53 3.94
CA SER A 146 8.29 10.60 2.96
C SER A 146 8.75 11.94 3.52
N VAL A 147 8.40 12.24 4.78
CA VAL A 147 8.82 13.48 5.46
C VAL A 147 10.33 13.50 5.67
N THR A 148 10.92 12.41 6.17
CA THR A 148 12.38 12.34 6.39
C THR A 148 13.19 12.55 5.10
N ARG A 149 12.65 12.09 3.96
CA ARG A 149 13.32 12.25 2.66
C ARG A 149 13.22 13.68 2.12
N SER A 150 12.09 14.35 2.33
CA SER A 150 11.89 15.77 1.98
C SER A 150 12.88 16.68 2.72
N VAL A 151 13.06 16.43 4.03
CA VAL A 151 13.98 17.19 4.90
C VAL A 151 15.44 17.00 4.46
N PHE A 152 15.81 15.81 3.99
CA PHE A 152 17.18 15.52 3.57
C PHE A 152 17.52 16.04 2.16
N ASP A 153 16.52 16.27 1.30
CA ASP A 153 16.69 16.70 -0.11
C ASP A 153 16.71 18.23 -0.28
N GLY A 154 16.81 19.00 0.81
CA GLY A 154 17.06 20.44 0.80
C GLY A 154 15.99 21.32 0.14
N ARG A 155 14.81 20.78 -0.21
CA ARG A 155 13.73 21.54 -0.87
C ARG A 155 12.75 22.23 0.08
N GLN A 156 12.83 21.97 1.37
CA GLN A 156 12.05 22.68 2.38
C GLN A 156 12.99 23.15 3.48
N SER A 157 13.20 24.46 3.57
CA SER A 157 13.59 25.07 4.84
C SER A 157 12.55 24.65 5.89
N PRO A 158 12.98 24.29 7.11
CA PRO A 158 12.04 23.94 8.17
C PRO A 158 11.01 25.08 8.31
N PRO A 159 9.72 24.76 8.55
CA PRO A 159 8.77 25.80 8.90
C PRO A 159 9.35 26.57 10.09
N SER A 160 9.49 27.89 9.90
CA SER A 160 9.92 28.83 10.93
C SER A 160 9.10 28.55 12.19
N LEU A 161 9.75 27.97 13.21
CA LEU A 161 9.20 27.74 14.55
C LEU A 161 9.10 29.07 15.32
N ALA A 162 8.46 30.06 14.72
CA ALA A 162 8.14 31.34 15.32
C ALA A 162 6.66 31.60 15.08
N GLY A 163 5.83 31.16 16.03
CA GLY A 163 4.38 31.35 16.00
C GLY A 163 3.64 30.08 16.37
N ASP A 164 3.30 30.00 17.65
CA ASP A 164 2.13 29.29 18.15
C ASP A 164 2.18 27.77 18.30
N GLY A 165 2.68 27.35 19.47
CA GLY A 165 1.89 26.55 20.40
C GLY A 165 1.46 25.14 19.96
N TRP A 166 2.42 24.23 19.74
CA TRP A 166 2.16 22.79 19.87
C TRP A 166 2.84 22.25 21.14
N PRO A 167 2.17 21.43 21.99
CA PRO A 167 2.75 20.91 23.22
C PRO A 167 3.79 19.82 22.91
N ALA A 168 5.04 20.25 22.69
CA ALA A 168 6.19 19.38 22.42
C ALA A 168 6.85 18.82 23.71
N SER A 169 6.08 18.42 24.72
CA SER A 169 6.63 17.93 26.00
C SER A 169 6.48 16.41 26.24
N GLY A 170 5.83 15.65 25.34
CA GLY A 170 5.56 14.22 25.58
C GLY A 170 6.37 13.21 24.76
N VAL A 171 6.72 13.52 23.52
CA VAL A 171 7.14 12.48 22.54
C VAL A 171 8.66 12.36 22.40
N THR A 172 9.41 13.45 22.59
CA THR A 172 10.88 13.43 22.52
C THR A 172 11.53 12.84 23.78
N ALA A 173 10.86 12.89 24.93
CA ALA A 173 11.38 12.35 26.18
C ALA A 173 11.38 10.81 26.25
N ARG A 174 10.52 10.12 25.48
CA ARG A 174 10.45 8.64 25.50
C ARG A 174 11.43 7.95 24.56
N LEU A 175 12.03 8.67 23.60
CA LEU A 175 13.02 8.09 22.68
C LEU A 175 14.46 8.20 23.19
N ALA A 176 14.72 9.00 24.23
CA ALA A 176 16.05 9.13 24.82
C ALA A 176 16.34 8.08 25.91
N THR A 177 15.31 7.52 26.56
CA THR A 177 15.49 6.58 27.69
C THR A 177 15.60 5.11 27.27
N ASP A 178 15.09 4.73 26.10
CA ASP A 178 15.17 3.34 25.60
C ASP A 178 16.48 3.01 24.87
N ALA A 179 17.30 4.02 24.54
CA ALA A 179 18.60 3.82 23.88
C ALA A 179 19.75 3.54 24.87
N ALA A 180 19.48 3.54 26.18
CA ALA A 180 20.48 3.29 27.23
C ALA A 180 20.32 1.92 27.92
N SER A 181 19.43 1.06 27.43
CA SER A 181 19.24 -0.29 27.98
C SER A 181 18.78 -1.24 26.88
N TYR A 182 19.70 -1.66 26.01
CA TYR A 182 19.85 -3.02 25.47
C TYR A 182 21.03 -3.06 24.49
#